data_AF-A0A9D6KXU0-F1
#
_entry.id   AF-A0A9D6KXU0-F1
#
_cell.length_a   1.000
_cell.length_b   1.000
_cell.length_c   1.000
_cell.angle_alpha   90.00
_cell.angle_beta   90.00
_cell.angle_gamma   90.00
#
_symmetry.space_group_name_H-M   'P 1'
#
loop_
_entity.id
_entity.type
_entity.pdbx_description
1 polymer ?
#
loop_
_entity_poly.entity_id
_entity_poly.type
_entity_poly.pdbx_seq_one_letter_code
_entity_poly.pdbx_strand_id
1 'polypeptide(L)' 'MADSRVASRYVKSLLSLAEEQGAVEVVHNDMQLFDKVCLENRPFANMLKSPIIKHDKKKDILEAIFKGKVHALTL' A
#
# COMPACT_ATOMS: atom_id res chain seq x y z
N MET A 1 2.11 16.34 -9.85
CA MET A 1 3.59 16.45 -9.68
C MET A 1 4.02 16.42 -8.21
N ALA A 2 3.31 17.06 -7.27
CA ALA A 2 3.63 16.98 -5.84
C ALA A 2 3.49 15.56 -5.26
N ASP A 3 2.41 14.84 -5.61
CA ASP A 3 2.14 13.49 -5.10
C ASP A 3 3.21 12.47 -5.49
N SER A 4 3.77 12.59 -6.70
CA SER A 4 4.85 11.72 -7.19
C SER A 4 6.16 11.92 -6.41
N ARG A 5 6.43 13.14 -5.94
CA ARG A 5 7.63 13.44 -5.14
C ARG A 5 7.52 12.84 -3.74
N VAL A 6 6.35 12.96 -3.12
CA VAL A 6 6.06 12.35 -1.82
C VAL A 6 6.12 10.83 -1.93
N ALA A 7 5.48 10.25 -2.94
CA ALA A 7 5.55 8.81 -3.21
C ALA A 7 6.99 8.32 -3.39
N SER A 8 7.82 9.03 -4.18
CA SER A 8 9.23 8.67 -4.37
C SER A 8 10.03 8.62 -3.06
N ARG A 9 9.76 9.51 -2.11
CA ARG A 9 10.41 9.51 -0.79
C ARG A 9 10.04 8.27 0.03
N TYR A 10 8.76 7.91 0.05
CA TYR A 10 8.29 6.72 0.77
C TYR A 10 8.78 5.43 0.11
N VAL A 11 8.71 5.34 -1.23
CA VAL A 11 9.21 4.19 -2.00
C VAL A 11 10.70 3.98 -1.75
N LYS A 12 11.51 5.04 -1.77
CA LYS A 12 12.95 4.90 -1.50
C LYS A 12 13.24 4.33 -0.11
N SER A 13 12.49 4.78 0.90
CA SER A 13 12.66 4.31 2.28
C SER A 13 12.23 2.84 2.42
N LEU A 14 11.10 2.46 1.81
CA LEU A 14 10.62 1.08 1.81
C LEU A 14 11.55 0.14 1.04
N LEU A 15 12.06 0.58 -0.12
CA LEU A 15 12.99 -0.21 -0.93
C LEU A 15 14.29 -0.46 -0.19
N SER A 16 14.89 0.57 0.42
CA SER A 16 16.11 0.39 1.23
C SER A 16 15.89 -0.60 2.38
N LEU A 17 14.75 -0.52 3.07
CA LEU A 17 14.41 -1.46 4.15
C LEU A 17 14.20 -2.89 3.62
N ALA A 18 13.57 -3.03 2.44
CA ALA A 18 13.36 -4.33 1.82
C ALA A 18 14.68 -4.95 1.32
N GLU A 19 15.62 -4.14 0.84
CA GLU A 19 16.98 -4.57 0.48
C GLU A 19 17.75 -5.07 1.70
N GLU A 20 17.72 -4.32 2.81
CA GLU A 20 18.35 -4.71 4.08
C GLU A 20 17.82 -6.05 4.63
N GLN A 21 16.54 -6.34 4.41
CA GLN A 21 15.88 -7.57 4.89
C GLN A 21 15.80 -8.69 3.83
N GLY A 22 16.34 -8.47 2.63
CA GLY A 22 16.25 -9.44 1.52
C GLY A 22 14.82 -9.74 1.06
N ALA A 23 13.88 -8.82 1.30
CA ALA A 23 12.44 -8.99 1.08
C ALA A 23 11.93 -8.23 -0.17
N VAL A 24 12.82 -7.75 -1.04
CA VAL A 24 12.50 -6.90 -2.21
C VAL A 24 11.45 -7.55 -3.12
N GLU A 25 11.64 -8.80 -3.50
CA GLU A 25 10.70 -9.52 -4.37
C GLU A 25 9.31 -9.67 -3.74
N VAL A 26 9.25 -9.94 -2.44
CA VAL A 26 7.98 -10.10 -1.72
C VAL A 26 7.24 -8.76 -1.65
N VAL A 27 7.95 -7.69 -1.27
CA VAL A 27 7.39 -6.33 -1.22
C VAL A 27 6.96 -5.87 -2.62
N HIS A 28 7.71 -6.21 -3.67
CA HIS A 28 7.32 -5.90 -5.05
C HIS A 28 6.01 -6.58 -5.44
N ASN A 29 5.89 -7.89 -5.16
CA ASN A 29 4.67 -8.65 -5.43
C ASN A 29 3.47 -8.12 -4.64
N ASP A 30 3.69 -7.71 -3.39
CA ASP A 30 2.63 -7.08 -2.59
C ASP A 30 2.19 -5.77 -3.25
N MET A 31 3.11 -4.90 -3.67
CA MET A 31 2.76 -3.64 -4.35
C MET A 31 1.98 -3.86 -5.65
N GLN A 32 2.33 -4.91 -6.42
CA GLN A 32 1.54 -5.30 -7.60
C GLN A 32 0.12 -5.75 -7.23
N LEU A 33 -0.04 -6.47 -6.11
CA LEU A 33 -1.36 -6.84 -5.59
C LEU A 33 -2.19 -5.60 -5.23
N PHE A 34 -1.59 -4.60 -4.56
CA PHE A 34 -2.29 -3.34 -4.24
C PHE A 34 -2.78 -2.62 -5.50
N ASP A 35 -1.92 -2.51 -6.52
CA ASP A 35 -2.27 -1.85 -7.78
C ASP A 35 -3.42 -2.59 -8.47
N LYS A 36 -3.32 -3.92 -8.57
CA LYS A 36 -4.39 -4.76 -9.13
C LYS A 36 -5.71 -4.59 -8.40
N VAL A 37 -5.71 -4.64 -7.06
CA VAL A 37 -6.95 -4.47 -6.27
C VAL A 37 -7.55 -3.09 -6.50
N CYS A 38 -6.74 -2.04 -6.58
CA CYS A 38 -7.21 -0.68 -6.84
C CYS A 38 -7.80 -0.52 -8.25
N LEU A 39 -7.20 -1.17 -9.25
CA LEU A 39 -7.65 -1.14 -10.65
C LEU A 39 -8.96 -1.94 -10.84
N GLU A 40 -9.03 -3.14 -10.27
CA GLU A 40 -10.20 -4.02 -10.40
C GLU A 40 -11.39 -3.53 -9.56
N ASN A 41 -11.13 -2.84 -8.43
CA ASN A 41 -12.16 -2.42 -7.49
C ASN A 41 -12.27 -0.89 -7.42
N ARG A 42 -12.93 -0.30 -8.41
CA ARG A 42 -13.19 1.15 -8.46
C ARG A 42 -13.86 1.72 -7.19
N PRO A 43 -14.83 1.05 -6.53
CA PRO A 43 -15.38 1.52 -5.26
C PRO A 43 -14.35 1.57 -4.13
N PHE A 44 -13.41 0.62 -4.08
CA PHE A 44 -12.33 0.59 -3.10
C PHE A 44 -11.37 1.76 -3.32
N ALA A 45 -10.96 2.02 -4.55
CA ALA A 45 -10.13 3.18 -4.89
C ALA A 45 -10.82 4.51 -4.52
N ASN A 46 -12.14 4.61 -4.73
CA ASN A 46 -12.92 5.79 -4.33
C ASN A 46 -13.03 5.92 -2.80
N MET A 47 -13.18 4.81 -2.07
CA MET A 47 -13.17 4.78 -0.61
C MET A 47 -11.85 5.33 -0.05
N LEU A 48 -10.71 4.92 -0.63
CA LEU A 48 -9.39 5.43 -0.21
C LEU A 48 -9.25 6.94 -0.43
N LYS A 49 -9.81 7.47 -1.52
CA LYS A 49 -9.78 8.90 -1.86
C LYS A 49 -10.81 9.74 -1.09
N SER A 50 -11.83 9.12 -0.50
CA SER A 50 -12.93 9.85 0.16
C SER A 50 -12.45 10.58 1.42
N PRO A 51 -12.63 11.91 1.53
CA PRO A 51 -12.27 12.67 2.73
C PRO A 51 -13.27 12.47 3.88
N ILE A 52 -14.44 11.89 3.60
CA ILE A 52 -15.52 11.68 4.57
C ILE A 52 -15.21 10.47 5.47
N ILE A 53 -14.54 9.46 4.91
CA ILE A 53 -14.19 8.24 5.64
C ILE A 53 -12.96 8.53 6.50
N LYS A 54 -13.12 8.42 7.82
CA LYS A 54 -12.04 8.63 8.79
C LYS A 54 -10.85 7.71 8.51
N HIS A 55 -9.64 8.22 8.78
CA HIS A 55 -8.40 7.47 8.57
C HIS A 55 -8.38 6.14 9.33
N ASP A 56 -8.86 6.09 10.57
CA ASP A 56 -8.92 4.87 11.37
C ASP A 56 -9.76 3.79 10.69
N LYS A 57 -10.94 4.17 10.18
CA LYS A 57 -11.82 3.27 9.41
C LYS A 57 -11.14 2.74 8.16
N LYS A 58 -10.38 3.57 7.44
CA LYS A 58 -9.62 3.12 6.26
C LYS A 58 -8.53 2.14 6.65
N LYS A 59 -7.84 2.40 7.77
CA LYS A 59 -6.81 1.51 8.31
C LYS A 59 -7.42 0.15 8.69
N ASP A 60 -8.53 0.12 9.42
CA ASP A 60 -9.22 -1.12 9.80
C ASP A 60 -9.61 -1.96 8.58
N ILE A 61 -10.09 -1.31 7.52
CA ILE A 61 -10.45 -1.97 6.26
C ILE A 61 -9.21 -2.53 5.56
N LEU A 62 -8.12 -1.77 5.48
CA LEU A 62 -6.86 -2.23 4.90
C LEU A 62 -6.29 -3.42 5.67
N GLU A 63 -6.29 -3.36 7.00
CA GLU A 63 -5.88 -4.48 7.85
C GLU A 63 -6.78 -5.69 7.61
N ALA A 64 -8.10 -5.53 7.58
CA ALA A 64 -9.01 -6.66 7.35
C ALA A 64 -8.80 -7.35 5.99
N ILE A 65 -8.41 -6.60 4.95
CA ILE A 65 -8.24 -7.13 3.59
C ILE A 65 -6.87 -7.79 3.40
N PHE A 66 -5.81 -7.13 3.88
CA PHE A 66 -4.42 -7.46 3.54
C PHE A 66 -3.65 -8.16 4.67
N LYS A 67 -4.10 -8.11 5.92
CA LYS A 67 -3.43 -8.79 7.03
C LYS A 67 -3.32 -10.28 6.77
N GLY A 68 -2.10 -10.82 6.90
CA GLY A 68 -1.79 -12.22 6.64
C GLY A 68 -1.67 -12.58 5.15
N LYS A 69 -1.89 -11.64 4.22
CA LYS A 69 -1.71 -11.84 2.77
C LYS A 69 -0.51 -11.12 2.19
N VAL A 70 -0.04 -10.08 2.86
CA VAL A 70 1.14 -9.30 2.48
C VAL A 70 2.21 -9.42 3.55
N HIS A 71 3.45 -9.09 3.19
CA HIS A 71 4.57 -9.09 4.11
C HIS A 71 4.42 -8.02 5.21
N ALA A 72 5.02 -8.26 6.37
CA ALA A 72 4.96 -7.34 7.50
C ALA A 72 5.63 -5.97 7.23
N LEU A 73 6.50 -5.90 6.21
CA LEU A 73 7.09 -4.63 5.75
C LEU A 73 6.11 -3.76 4.96
N THR A 74 5.07 -4.39 4.41
CA THR A 74 4.12 -3.75 3.52
C THR A 74 2.91 -3.17 4.25
N LEU A 75 2.53 -3.76 5.40
CA LEU A 75 1.35 -3.43 6.19
C LEU A 75 1.69 -2.56 7.40
#